data_AF-A0A3D3BUR6-F1
#
_entry.id   AF-A0A3D3BUR6-F1
#
_cell.length_a   1.000
_cell.length_b   1.000
_cell.length_c   1.000
_cell.angle_alpha   90.00
_cell.angle_beta   90.00
_cell.angle_gamma   90.00
#
_symmetry.space_group_name_H-M   'P 1'
#
loop_
_entity.id
_entity.type
_entity.pdbx_description
1 polymer ?
#
loop_
_entity_poly.entity_id
_entity_poly.type
_entity_poly.pdbx_seq_one_letter_code
_entity_poly.pdbx_strand_id
1 'polypeptide(L)'
;MLNRVPNWGIALLAGVIFPLGLAPFDAWPVIPLSAGLLYTALNRTRRLGGIGFAYGAGFFGAGVSWVYVSIHVYGNTPIWLAAGLTTMFCGGLGLLFAAQGVAFARLASRHPAWRAVQFASLWVLFEWLRSWLLTGFPWLYAGYGALDSPLAGWIPVVGVYGTSWFLVAIGCLVANALSQPRDIGRWVGTAAAIGPLVLAGLVLQRTEWTVSEGEAITVAVVQPNVPLEEKWDPRYRSGILSDFGTQSTALAQDHDLVVWPESALPGYRDRLLDVIEPIDQQLARLDSTLITGIPTRN
;
A
#
# COMPACT_ATOMS: atom_id res chain seq x y z
N MET A 1 -12.43 23.13 22.12
CA MET A 1 -10.95 23.10 21.98
C MET A 1 -10.44 23.09 20.54
N LEU A 2 -11.18 22.56 19.55
CA LEU A 2 -10.75 22.52 18.12
C LEU A 2 -10.74 23.87 17.37
N ASN A 3 -11.24 24.96 17.93
CA ASN A 3 -11.36 26.25 17.24
C ASN A 3 -10.06 27.09 17.22
N ARG A 4 -8.98 26.66 17.90
CA ARG A 4 -7.70 27.39 17.94
C ARG A 4 -6.59 26.77 17.09
N VAL A 5 -6.76 25.53 16.63
CA VAL A 5 -5.77 24.87 15.76
C VAL A 5 -6.03 25.30 14.31
N PRO A 6 -5.03 25.81 13.58
CA PRO A 6 -5.26 26.18 12.19
C PRO A 6 -5.59 24.93 11.37
N ASN A 7 -6.55 25.04 10.45
CA ASN A 7 -7.06 23.92 9.65
C ASN A 7 -5.95 23.12 8.93
N TRP A 8 -4.84 23.76 8.57
CA TRP A 8 -3.69 23.10 7.95
C TRP A 8 -2.96 22.15 8.91
N GLY A 9 -2.90 22.46 10.21
CA GLY A 9 -2.29 21.59 11.22
C GLY A 9 -3.14 20.35 11.48
N ILE A 10 -4.48 20.50 11.47
CA ILE A 10 -5.41 19.36 11.54
C ILE A 10 -5.23 18.46 10.32
N ALA A 11 -5.14 19.04 9.13
CA ALA A 11 -4.94 18.29 7.89
C ALA A 11 -3.59 17.56 7.86
N LEU A 12 -2.51 18.22 8.29
CA LEU A 12 -1.19 17.61 8.43
C LEU A 12 -1.23 16.40 9.37
N LEU A 13 -1.77 16.57 10.58
CA LEU A 13 -1.89 15.48 11.56
C LEU A 13 -2.78 14.35 11.04
N ALA A 14 -3.89 14.66 10.37
CA ALA A 14 -4.74 13.67 9.73
C ALA A 14 -3.95 12.83 8.70
N GLY A 15 -3.11 13.47 7.90
CA GLY A 15 -2.20 12.77 7.00
C GLY A 15 -1.20 11.89 7.74
N VAL A 16 -0.55 12.41 8.78
CA VAL A 16 0.46 11.69 9.58
C VAL A 16 -0.08 10.42 10.22
N ILE A 17 -1.34 10.42 10.67
CA ILE A 17 -1.93 9.24 11.31
C ILE A 17 -2.38 8.18 10.31
N PHE A 18 -2.58 8.51 9.03
CA PHE A 18 -3.11 7.58 8.04
C PHE A 18 -2.34 6.25 7.95
N PRO A 19 -0.98 6.23 7.91
CA PRO A 19 -0.21 4.99 7.85
C PRO A 19 -0.40 4.06 9.05
N LEU A 20 -0.92 4.55 10.19
CA LEU A 20 -1.26 3.69 11.33
C LEU A 20 -2.39 2.71 11.02
N GLY A 21 -3.20 2.99 10.00
CA GLY A 21 -4.21 2.05 9.51
C GLY A 21 -3.68 1.02 8.52
N LEU A 22 -2.38 1.02 8.25
CA LEU A 22 -1.69 0.09 7.37
C LEU A 22 -0.62 -0.68 8.18
N ALA A 23 -0.03 -1.69 7.55
CA ALA A 23 1.09 -2.42 8.13
C ALA A 23 2.23 -1.46 8.51
N PRO A 24 2.89 -1.69 9.66
CA PRO A 24 2.75 -2.84 10.57
C PRO A 24 1.74 -2.64 11.72
N PHE A 25 0.93 -1.57 11.71
CA PHE A 25 0.07 -1.20 12.84
C PHE A 25 -1.36 -1.71 12.71
N ASP A 26 -1.85 -1.82 11.47
CA ASP A 26 -3.13 -2.44 11.09
C ASP A 26 -4.36 -1.87 11.84
N ALA A 27 -4.28 -0.63 12.34
CA ALA A 27 -5.36 0.05 13.02
C ALA A 27 -6.34 0.65 12.00
N TRP A 28 -7.01 -0.20 11.22
CA TRP A 28 -7.84 0.18 10.08
C TRP A 28 -8.85 1.32 10.34
N PRO A 29 -9.46 1.52 11.54
CA PRO A 29 -10.38 2.65 11.76
C PRO A 29 -9.71 4.02 11.63
N VAL A 30 -8.37 4.09 11.66
CA VAL A 30 -7.62 5.33 11.48
C VAL A 30 -7.71 5.85 10.04
N ILE A 31 -7.89 4.98 9.04
CA ILE A 31 -8.06 5.38 7.63
C ILE A 31 -9.34 6.20 7.41
N PRO A 32 -10.55 5.70 7.75
CA PRO A 32 -11.77 6.50 7.64
C PRO A 32 -11.72 7.75 8.53
N LEU A 33 -11.11 7.67 9.72
CA LEU A 33 -10.91 8.84 10.58
C LEU A 33 -10.07 9.93 9.89
N SER A 34 -8.91 9.55 9.35
CA SER A 34 -8.00 10.43 8.63
C SER A 34 -8.67 11.10 7.42
N ALA A 35 -9.35 10.31 6.59
CA ALA A 35 -10.11 10.81 5.45
C ALA A 35 -11.25 11.76 5.87
N GLY A 36 -11.99 11.42 6.94
CA GLY A 36 -13.05 12.27 7.51
C GLY A 36 -12.52 13.60 8.06
N LEU A 37 -11.33 13.61 8.66
CA LEU A 37 -10.65 14.83 9.12
C LEU A 37 -10.25 15.72 7.94
N LEU A 38 -9.67 15.17 6.87
CA LEU A 38 -9.39 15.93 5.64
C LEU A 38 -10.67 16.50 5.03
N TYR A 39 -11.71 15.68 4.88
CA TYR A 39 -13.01 16.11 4.38
C TYR A 39 -13.57 17.28 5.21
N THR A 40 -13.52 17.17 6.54
CA THR A 40 -13.94 18.24 7.45
C THR A 40 -13.12 19.50 7.27
N ALA A 41 -11.79 19.39 7.15
CA ALA A 41 -10.91 20.53 6.97
C ALA A 41 -11.18 21.28 5.65
N LEU A 42 -11.37 20.54 4.56
CA LEU A 42 -11.71 21.11 3.25
C LEU A 42 -13.06 21.83 3.24
N ASN A 43 -14.03 21.36 4.03
CA ASN A 43 -15.34 22.01 4.15
C ASN A 43 -15.32 23.28 5.01
N ARG A 44 -14.27 23.53 5.80
CA ARG A 44 -14.16 24.69 6.70
C ARG A 44 -13.33 25.85 6.15
N THR A 45 -12.73 25.72 4.97
CA THR A 45 -11.83 26.75 4.42
C THR A 45 -12.07 27.04 2.95
N ARG A 46 -11.59 28.22 2.50
CA ARG A 46 -11.46 28.57 1.08
C ARG A 46 -10.08 28.25 0.49
N ARG A 47 -9.08 27.91 1.32
CA ARG A 47 -7.71 27.59 0.89
C ARG A 47 -7.53 26.07 0.66
N LEU A 48 -8.29 25.51 -0.27
CA LEU A 48 -8.42 24.05 -0.41
C LEU A 48 -7.13 23.36 -0.88
N GLY A 49 -6.38 23.97 -1.80
CA GLY A 49 -5.10 23.42 -2.26
C GLY A 49 -4.05 23.35 -1.14
N GLY A 50 -3.97 24.37 -0.28
CA GLY A 50 -3.05 24.37 0.86
C GLY A 50 -3.39 23.34 1.93
N ILE A 51 -4.69 23.08 2.16
CA ILE A 51 -5.14 22.01 3.07
C ILE A 51 -4.83 20.63 2.48
N GLY A 52 -5.11 20.42 1.19
CA GLY A 52 -4.77 19.19 0.50
C GLY A 52 -3.26 18.93 0.54
N PHE A 53 -2.44 19.95 0.27
CA PHE A 53 -0.99 19.84 0.38
C PHE A 53 -0.53 19.51 1.81
N ALA A 54 -1.07 20.19 2.83
CA ALA A 54 -0.71 19.91 4.22
C ALA A 54 -1.03 18.45 4.61
N TYR A 55 -2.20 17.95 4.21
CA TYR A 55 -2.54 16.54 4.37
C TYR A 55 -1.56 15.62 3.63
N GLY A 56 -1.31 15.90 2.35
CA GLY A 56 -0.38 15.11 1.53
C GLY A 56 1.04 15.07 2.10
N ALA A 57 1.53 16.19 2.63
CA ALA A 57 2.83 16.28 3.28
C ALA A 57 2.91 15.38 4.51
N GLY A 58 1.86 15.34 5.34
CA GLY A 58 1.79 14.44 6.49
C GLY A 58 1.66 12.97 6.07
N PHE A 59 0.79 12.71 5.10
CA PHE A 59 0.49 11.38 4.57
C PHE A 59 1.71 10.70 3.95
N PHE A 60 2.37 11.37 3.00
CA PHE A 60 3.57 10.83 2.35
C PHE A 60 4.82 11.01 3.21
N GLY A 61 4.89 12.06 4.02
CA GLY A 61 6.00 12.23 4.96
C GLY A 61 6.05 11.10 5.98
N ALA A 62 4.92 10.72 6.57
CA ALA A 62 4.88 9.59 7.51
C ALA A 62 4.96 8.25 6.78
N GLY A 63 4.18 8.03 5.72
CA GLY A 63 4.04 6.71 5.10
C GLY A 63 5.08 6.35 4.03
N VAL A 64 5.90 7.31 3.58
CA VAL A 64 6.90 7.12 2.49
C VAL A 64 8.30 7.62 2.90
N SER A 65 8.49 8.11 4.12
CA SER A 65 9.82 8.54 4.59
C SER A 65 10.88 7.43 4.53
N TRP A 66 10.49 6.16 4.55
CA TRP A 66 11.39 5.02 4.39
C TRP A 66 12.22 5.06 3.10
N VAL A 67 11.76 5.76 2.05
CA VAL A 67 12.55 5.99 0.80
C VAL A 67 13.86 6.73 1.08
N TYR A 68 13.93 7.49 2.18
CA TYR A 68 15.19 8.07 2.66
C TYR A 68 16.30 7.02 2.81
N VAL A 69 15.98 5.84 3.36
CA VAL A 69 16.98 4.77 3.56
C VAL A 69 17.52 4.31 2.20
N SER A 70 16.66 4.16 1.20
CA SER A 70 17.07 3.78 -0.15
C SER A 70 18.00 4.81 -0.79
N ILE A 71 17.70 6.10 -0.63
CA ILE A 71 18.52 7.19 -1.21
C ILE A 71 19.84 7.34 -0.44
N HIS A 72 19.79 7.36 0.89
CA HIS A 72 20.95 7.63 1.73
C HIS A 72 21.91 6.43 1.75
N VAL A 73 21.41 5.25 2.11
CA VAL A 73 22.22 4.05 2.34
C VAL A 73 22.60 3.42 1.01
N TYR A 74 21.61 3.03 0.19
CA TYR A 74 21.88 2.32 -1.06
C TYR A 74 22.28 3.23 -2.22
N GLY A 75 21.91 4.51 -2.16
CA GLY A 75 22.39 5.54 -3.10
C GLY A 75 23.69 6.23 -2.67
N ASN A 76 24.28 5.86 -1.52
CA ASN A 76 25.50 6.46 -0.95
C ASN A 76 25.49 8.01 -0.98
N THR A 77 24.36 8.60 -0.61
CA THR A 77 24.11 10.04 -0.75
C THR A 77 24.25 10.75 0.60
N PRO A 78 24.90 11.93 0.72
CA PRO A 78 24.99 12.66 1.98
C PRO A 78 23.62 12.98 2.61
N ILE A 79 23.55 12.99 3.94
CA ILE A 79 22.30 13.15 4.72
C ILE A 79 21.45 14.35 4.25
N TRP A 80 22.07 15.52 4.06
CA TRP A 80 21.35 16.73 3.67
C TRP A 80 20.70 16.61 2.29
N LEU A 81 21.37 15.95 1.35
CA LEU A 81 20.88 15.76 -0.01
C LEU A 81 19.79 14.68 -0.02
N ALA A 82 20.00 13.56 0.68
CA ALA A 82 18.99 12.51 0.83
C ALA A 82 17.71 13.06 1.48
N ALA A 83 17.83 13.80 2.59
CA ALA A 83 16.70 14.43 3.25
C ALA A 83 15.98 15.46 2.35
N GLY A 84 16.74 16.25 1.59
CA GLY A 84 16.20 17.19 0.60
C GLY A 84 15.42 16.48 -0.52
N LEU A 85 15.98 15.42 -1.09
CA LEU A 85 15.35 14.62 -2.14
C LEU A 85 14.10 13.90 -1.63
N THR A 86 14.13 13.29 -0.45
CA THR A 86 12.95 12.67 0.16
C THR A 86 11.86 13.70 0.43
N THR A 87 12.21 14.88 0.95
CA THR A 87 11.25 15.95 1.19
C THR A 87 10.62 16.44 -0.12
N MET A 88 11.43 16.61 -1.16
CA MET A 88 10.96 16.99 -2.50
C MET A 88 10.04 15.91 -3.09
N PHE A 89 10.38 14.63 -2.92
CA PHE A 89 9.59 13.50 -3.39
C PHE A 89 8.23 13.41 -2.68
N CYS A 90 8.21 13.40 -1.35
CA CYS A 90 6.99 13.39 -0.55
C CYS A 90 6.14 14.66 -0.78
N GLY A 91 6.78 15.82 -0.90
CA GLY A 91 6.11 17.08 -1.23
C GLY A 91 5.49 17.08 -2.63
N GLY A 92 6.22 16.55 -3.62
CA GLY A 92 5.75 16.36 -4.99
C GLY A 92 4.53 15.46 -5.05
N LEU A 93 4.54 14.33 -4.35
CA LEU A 93 3.36 13.46 -4.21
C LEU A 93 2.22 14.18 -3.46
N GLY A 94 2.53 15.00 -2.46
CA GLY A 94 1.57 15.83 -1.73
C GLY A 94 0.80 16.82 -2.63
N LEU A 95 1.36 17.22 -3.78
CA LEU A 95 0.65 18.03 -4.76
C LEU A 95 -0.57 17.33 -5.36
N LEU A 96 -0.60 15.99 -5.38
CA LEU A 96 -1.79 15.24 -5.79
C LEU A 96 -2.96 15.49 -4.85
N PHE A 97 -2.74 15.50 -3.54
CA PHE A 97 -3.79 15.89 -2.57
C PHE A 97 -4.15 17.37 -2.65
N ALA A 98 -3.19 18.25 -2.98
CA ALA A 98 -3.48 19.65 -3.25
C ALA A 98 -4.42 19.81 -4.44
N ALA A 99 -4.14 19.11 -5.55
CA ALA A 99 -4.98 19.07 -6.74
C ALA A 99 -6.35 18.44 -6.45
N GLN A 100 -6.42 17.36 -5.66
CA GLN A 100 -7.68 16.76 -5.20
C GLN A 100 -8.52 17.75 -4.40
N GLY A 101 -7.92 18.49 -3.47
CA GLY A 101 -8.60 19.52 -2.68
C GLY A 101 -9.19 20.63 -3.57
N VAL A 102 -8.45 21.06 -4.60
CA VAL A 102 -8.91 22.04 -5.59
C VAL A 102 -10.03 21.46 -6.48
N ALA A 103 -9.91 20.21 -6.93
CA ALA A 103 -10.95 19.54 -7.71
C ALA A 103 -12.25 19.39 -6.91
N PHE A 104 -12.14 18.98 -5.65
CA PHE A 104 -13.25 18.89 -4.71
C PHE A 104 -13.94 20.25 -4.55
N ALA A 105 -13.18 21.33 -4.42
CA ALA A 105 -13.76 22.68 -4.32
C ALA A 105 -14.67 23.07 -5.50
N ARG A 106 -14.31 22.66 -6.71
CA ARG A 106 -15.03 23.01 -7.94
C ARG A 106 -16.24 22.13 -8.21
N LEU A 107 -16.15 20.86 -7.81
CA LEU A 107 -17.15 19.84 -8.14
C LEU A 107 -18.13 19.57 -6.99
N ALA A 108 -17.79 19.99 -5.76
CA ALA A 108 -18.54 19.61 -4.58
C ALA A 108 -19.98 20.18 -4.57
N SER A 109 -20.93 19.27 -4.46
CA SER A 109 -22.35 19.53 -4.28
C SER A 109 -22.61 20.29 -2.97
N ARG A 110 -23.75 20.98 -2.93
CA ARG A 110 -24.31 21.57 -1.70
C ARG A 110 -24.99 20.52 -0.81
N HIS A 111 -25.42 19.39 -1.38
CA HIS A 111 -26.07 18.33 -0.61
C HIS A 111 -25.03 17.45 0.12
N PRO A 112 -25.09 17.30 1.45
CA PRO A 112 -24.04 16.64 2.24
C PRO A 112 -23.72 15.20 1.81
N ALA A 113 -24.75 14.40 1.51
CA ALA A 113 -24.56 13.01 1.08
C ALA A 113 -23.85 12.91 -0.28
N TRP A 114 -24.26 13.72 -1.26
CA TRP A 114 -23.62 13.76 -2.58
C TRP A 114 -22.20 14.30 -2.49
N ARG A 115 -21.97 15.25 -1.59
CA ARG A 115 -20.65 15.81 -1.32
C ARG A 115 -19.69 14.76 -0.74
N ALA A 116 -20.18 13.86 0.13
CA ALA A 116 -19.39 12.73 0.63
C ALA A 116 -19.03 11.73 -0.49
N VAL A 117 -20.02 11.37 -1.32
CA VAL A 117 -19.82 10.50 -2.49
C VAL A 117 -18.77 11.09 -3.44
N GLN A 118 -18.87 12.37 -3.78
CA GLN A 118 -17.90 13.05 -4.64
C GLN A 118 -16.50 13.06 -4.05
N PHE A 119 -16.35 13.26 -2.74
CA PHE A 119 -15.03 13.21 -2.10
C PHE A 119 -14.41 11.81 -2.18
N ALA A 120 -15.18 10.77 -1.87
CA ALA A 120 -14.72 9.38 -1.99
C ALA A 120 -14.38 8.99 -3.43
N SER A 121 -15.18 9.43 -4.41
CA SER A 121 -14.89 9.21 -5.83
C SER A 121 -13.64 9.95 -6.30
N LEU A 122 -13.44 11.20 -5.85
CA LEU A 122 -12.20 11.94 -6.14
C LEU A 122 -10.99 11.28 -5.47
N TRP A 123 -11.13 10.75 -4.26
CA TRP A 123 -10.06 10.01 -3.61
C TRP A 123 -9.57 8.85 -4.48
N VAL A 124 -10.50 7.99 -4.92
CA VAL A 124 -10.17 6.85 -5.78
C VAL A 124 -9.61 7.28 -7.13
N LEU A 125 -10.15 8.35 -7.73
CA LEU A 125 -9.62 8.91 -8.97
C LEU A 125 -8.14 9.32 -8.83
N PHE A 126 -7.78 9.91 -7.69
CA PHE A 126 -6.39 10.32 -7.40
C PHE A 126 -5.49 9.14 -7.01
N GLU A 127 -6.03 8.11 -6.36
CA GLU A 127 -5.32 6.83 -6.17
C GLU A 127 -5.01 6.18 -7.52
N TRP A 128 -5.99 6.10 -8.42
CA TRP A 128 -5.81 5.59 -9.78
C TRP A 128 -4.82 6.43 -10.58
N LEU A 129 -4.92 7.76 -10.54
CA LEU A 129 -3.96 8.64 -11.22
C LEU A 129 -2.52 8.39 -10.74
N ARG A 130 -2.35 8.23 -9.42
CA ARG A 130 -1.07 7.92 -8.79
C ARG A 130 -0.52 6.55 -9.22
N SER A 131 -1.34 5.64 -9.74
CA SER A 131 -0.90 4.30 -10.13
C SER A 131 -0.08 4.26 -11.42
N TRP A 132 -0.14 5.31 -12.25
CA TRP A 132 0.50 5.31 -13.58
C TRP A 132 1.17 6.64 -13.95
N LEU A 133 0.74 7.75 -13.35
CA LEU A 133 1.34 9.07 -13.63
C LEU A 133 2.84 9.03 -13.32
N LEU A 134 3.67 9.39 -14.31
CA LEU A 134 5.14 9.32 -14.22
C LEU A 134 5.63 7.95 -13.73
N THR A 135 5.25 6.88 -14.44
CA THR A 135 5.47 5.46 -14.10
C THR A 135 4.70 4.93 -12.89
N GLY A 136 4.11 5.81 -12.09
CA GLY A 136 3.26 5.46 -10.96
C GLY A 136 4.01 5.22 -9.64
N PHE A 137 3.33 5.54 -8.54
CA PHE A 137 3.76 5.22 -7.17
C PHE A 137 2.54 4.80 -6.32
N PRO A 138 1.97 3.60 -6.55
CA PRO A 138 0.69 3.14 -5.99
C PRO A 138 0.76 2.72 -4.50
N TRP A 139 1.51 3.45 -3.67
CA TRP A 139 1.64 3.19 -2.24
C TRP A 139 0.54 3.85 -1.42
N LEU A 140 0.22 3.28 -0.26
CA LEU A 140 -0.74 3.83 0.71
C LEU A 140 -2.15 3.99 0.10
N TYR A 141 -2.73 2.92 -0.45
CA TYR A 141 -4.16 2.92 -0.77
C TYR A 141 -4.98 2.72 0.48
N ALA A 142 -6.08 3.47 0.59
CA ALA A 142 -7.03 3.31 1.70
C ALA A 142 -7.58 1.87 1.75
N GLY A 143 -7.81 1.26 0.59
CA GLY A 143 -8.36 -0.08 0.45
C GLY A 143 -7.50 -1.19 1.06
N TYR A 144 -6.20 -0.97 1.28
CA TYR A 144 -5.37 -1.93 2.02
C TYR A 144 -5.83 -2.10 3.47
N GLY A 145 -6.33 -1.04 4.11
CA GLY A 145 -6.92 -1.15 5.45
C GLY A 145 -8.18 -1.99 5.51
N ALA A 146 -8.75 -2.39 4.37
CA ALA A 146 -9.91 -3.27 4.37
C ALA A 146 -9.56 -4.72 4.71
N LEU A 147 -8.30 -5.15 4.54
CA LEU A 147 -7.83 -6.53 4.72
C LEU A 147 -8.20 -7.10 6.10
N ASP A 148 -7.94 -6.35 7.17
CA ASP A 148 -8.22 -6.76 8.55
C ASP A 148 -9.51 -6.16 9.13
N SER A 149 -10.43 -5.76 8.24
CA SER A 149 -11.69 -5.12 8.61
C SER A 149 -12.90 -5.98 8.24
N PRO A 150 -14.10 -5.67 8.79
CA PRO A 150 -15.36 -6.26 8.32
C PRO A 150 -15.67 -6.05 6.83
N LEU A 151 -14.91 -5.20 6.13
CA LEU A 151 -15.04 -4.96 4.70
C LEU A 151 -14.16 -5.87 3.83
N ALA A 152 -13.36 -6.78 4.42
CA ALA A 152 -12.45 -7.63 3.63
C ALA A 152 -13.18 -8.48 2.57
N GLY A 153 -14.43 -8.89 2.84
CA GLY A 153 -15.24 -9.68 1.90
C GLY A 153 -15.61 -8.92 0.62
N TRP A 154 -15.48 -7.59 0.61
CA TRP A 154 -15.65 -6.79 -0.59
C TRP A 154 -14.42 -6.81 -1.51
N ILE A 155 -13.23 -7.18 -1.00
CA ILE A 155 -11.99 -7.14 -1.79
C ILE A 155 -12.10 -7.96 -3.08
N PRO A 156 -12.59 -9.22 -3.09
CA PRO A 156 -12.74 -10.00 -4.32
C PRO A 156 -13.80 -9.44 -5.29
N VAL A 157 -14.75 -8.63 -4.80
CA VAL A 157 -15.89 -8.13 -5.59
C VAL A 157 -15.59 -6.80 -6.26
N VAL A 158 -15.00 -5.85 -5.51
CA VAL A 158 -14.80 -4.47 -5.97
C VAL A 158 -13.33 -4.04 -6.03
N GLY A 159 -12.42 -4.92 -5.63
CA GLY A 159 -10.98 -4.66 -5.59
C GLY A 159 -10.58 -3.53 -4.63
N VAL A 160 -9.30 -3.17 -4.67
CA VAL A 160 -8.70 -2.17 -3.77
C VAL A 160 -9.33 -0.78 -3.92
N TYR A 161 -9.73 -0.39 -5.13
CA TYR A 161 -10.34 0.92 -5.36
C TYR A 161 -11.76 1.02 -4.78
N GLY A 162 -12.55 -0.05 -4.89
CA GLY A 162 -13.88 -0.07 -4.28
C GLY A 162 -13.82 -0.06 -2.76
N THR A 163 -12.89 -0.81 -2.16
CA THR A 163 -12.71 -0.79 -0.70
C THR A 163 -12.12 0.52 -0.19
N SER A 164 -11.21 1.17 -0.96
CA SER A 164 -10.80 2.56 -0.72
C SER A 164 -12.01 3.50 -0.68
N TRP A 165 -12.90 3.39 -1.67
CA TRP A 165 -14.11 4.22 -1.74
C TRP A 165 -14.98 4.03 -0.49
N PHE A 166 -15.22 2.78 -0.07
CA PHE A 166 -16.02 2.48 1.13
C PHE A 166 -15.44 3.09 2.40
N LEU A 167 -14.14 2.89 2.66
CA LEU A 167 -13.49 3.45 3.86
C LEU A 167 -13.53 4.98 3.86
N VAL A 168 -13.24 5.62 2.73
CA VAL A 168 -13.28 7.09 2.62
C VAL A 168 -14.71 7.62 2.78
N ALA A 169 -15.71 6.95 2.18
CA ALA A 169 -17.11 7.31 2.29
C ALA A 169 -17.61 7.19 3.75
N ILE A 170 -17.26 6.11 4.46
CA ILE A 170 -17.53 5.94 5.89
C ILE A 170 -16.98 7.14 6.69
N GLY A 171 -15.72 7.50 6.46
CA GLY A 171 -15.10 8.67 7.09
C GLY A 171 -15.87 9.96 6.86
N CYS A 172 -16.33 10.20 5.63
CA CYS A 172 -17.12 11.39 5.28
C CYS A 172 -18.51 11.39 5.92
N LEU A 173 -19.21 10.24 5.96
CA LEU A 173 -20.53 10.13 6.57
C LEU A 173 -20.47 10.37 8.08
N VAL A 174 -19.49 9.76 8.76
CA VAL A 174 -19.25 9.98 10.19
C VAL A 174 -18.90 11.44 10.46
N ALA A 175 -18.05 12.06 9.64
CA ALA A 175 -17.75 13.50 9.75
C ALA A 175 -19.00 14.38 9.58
N ASN A 176 -19.91 14.04 8.67
CA ASN A 176 -21.17 14.76 8.48
C ASN A 176 -22.12 14.61 9.68
N ALA A 177 -22.21 13.42 10.28
CA ALA A 177 -23.01 13.21 11.49
C ALA A 177 -22.43 13.99 12.69
N LEU A 178 -21.11 13.95 12.87
CA LEU A 178 -20.40 14.71 13.91
C LEU A 178 -20.50 16.23 13.75
N SER A 179 -20.76 16.74 12.54
CA SER A 179 -20.95 18.18 12.31
C SER A 179 -22.24 18.73 12.95
N GLN A 180 -23.24 17.88 13.16
CA GLN A 180 -24.50 18.21 13.81
C GLN A 180 -24.90 17.07 14.76
N PRO A 181 -24.19 16.92 15.89
CA PRO A 181 -24.25 15.70 16.70
C PRO A 181 -25.62 15.48 17.39
N ARG A 182 -26.44 16.53 17.49
CA ARG A 182 -27.80 16.48 18.05
C ARG A 182 -28.87 16.03 17.04
N ASP A 183 -28.53 15.96 15.76
CA ASP A 183 -29.44 15.52 14.70
C ASP A 183 -29.41 13.98 14.62
N ILE A 184 -30.35 13.34 15.30
CA ILE A 184 -30.49 11.88 15.34
C ILE A 184 -30.73 11.32 13.93
N GLY A 185 -31.44 12.06 13.07
CA GLY A 185 -31.73 11.63 11.70
C GLY A 185 -30.47 11.37 10.87
N ARG A 186 -29.40 12.17 11.09
CA ARG A 186 -28.10 11.95 10.44
C ARG A 186 -27.38 10.72 10.92
N TRP A 187 -27.44 10.43 12.22
CA TRP A 187 -26.86 9.21 12.78
C TRP A 187 -27.60 7.98 12.27
N VAL A 188 -28.93 8.02 12.23
CA VAL A 188 -29.76 6.96 11.64
C VAL A 188 -29.42 6.77 10.17
N GLY A 189 -29.35 7.83 9.37
CA GLY A 189 -28.97 7.74 7.95
C GLY A 189 -27.56 7.21 7.73
N THR A 190 -26.60 7.60 8.58
CA THR A 190 -25.22 7.10 8.54
C THR A 190 -25.18 5.61 8.90
N ALA A 191 -25.87 5.19 9.96
CA ALA A 191 -25.97 3.78 10.35
C ALA A 191 -26.69 2.95 9.28
N ALA A 192 -27.73 3.49 8.65
CA ALA A 192 -28.46 2.82 7.57
C ALA A 192 -27.63 2.65 6.30
N ALA A 193 -26.62 3.50 6.06
CA ALA A 193 -25.69 3.35 4.94
C ALA A 193 -24.54 2.37 5.28
N ILE A 194 -23.96 2.49 6.48
CA ILE A 194 -22.78 1.70 6.89
C ILE A 194 -23.18 0.27 7.28
N GLY A 195 -24.31 0.10 7.97
CA GLY A 195 -24.76 -1.18 8.51
C GLY A 195 -24.89 -2.27 7.44
N PRO A 196 -25.68 -2.07 6.37
CA PRO A 196 -25.81 -3.05 5.29
C PRO A 196 -24.48 -3.34 4.59
N LEU A 197 -23.63 -2.33 4.40
CA LEU A 197 -22.32 -2.47 3.78
C LEU A 197 -21.40 -3.39 4.60
N VAL A 198 -21.37 -3.19 5.92
CA VAL A 198 -20.59 -4.02 6.85
C VAL A 198 -21.17 -5.43 6.94
N LEU A 199 -22.50 -5.57 7.04
CA LEU A 199 -23.16 -6.88 7.08
C LEU A 199 -22.90 -7.69 5.79
N ALA A 200 -23.01 -7.06 4.63
CA ALA A 200 -22.67 -7.69 3.36
C ALA A 200 -21.19 -8.07 3.29
N GLY A 201 -20.29 -7.23 3.79
CA GLY A 201 -18.86 -7.55 3.89
C GLY A 201 -18.60 -8.81 4.72
N LEU A 202 -19.23 -8.93 5.90
CA LEU A 202 -19.13 -10.10 6.77
C LEU A 202 -19.71 -11.38 6.15
N VAL A 203 -20.77 -11.25 5.33
CA VAL A 203 -21.33 -12.39 4.58
C VAL A 203 -20.38 -12.83 3.47
N LEU A 204 -19.86 -11.88 2.68
CA LEU A 204 -18.95 -12.16 1.56
C LEU A 204 -17.60 -12.73 2.02
N GLN A 205 -17.14 -12.41 3.24
CA GLN A 205 -15.94 -13.01 3.83
C GLN A 205 -16.05 -14.53 3.98
N ARG A 206 -17.26 -15.08 4.04
CA ARG A 206 -17.51 -16.52 4.15
C ARG A 206 -17.64 -17.20 2.79
N THR A 207 -17.57 -16.44 1.70
CA THR A 207 -17.69 -16.97 0.34
C THR A 207 -16.32 -17.38 -0.16
N GLU A 208 -16.18 -18.66 -0.49
CA GLU A 208 -15.03 -19.18 -1.25
C GLU A 208 -15.26 -18.87 -2.74
N TRP A 209 -14.42 -18.01 -3.30
CA TRP A 209 -14.52 -17.56 -4.70
C TRP A 209 -13.83 -18.50 -5.69
N THR A 210 -13.02 -19.42 -5.19
CA THR A 210 -12.20 -20.35 -5.97
C THR A 210 -12.26 -21.72 -5.34
N VAL A 211 -12.25 -22.77 -6.17
CA VAL A 211 -12.14 -24.16 -5.72
C VAL A 211 -10.74 -24.68 -6.04
N SER A 212 -10.21 -25.54 -5.17
CA SER A 212 -8.93 -26.20 -5.42
C SER A 212 -9.02 -27.09 -6.66
N GLU A 213 -7.99 -27.05 -7.50
CA GLU A 213 -7.84 -27.90 -8.67
C GLU A 213 -6.52 -28.66 -8.56
N GLY A 214 -6.58 -29.99 -8.71
CA GLY A 214 -5.42 -30.87 -8.57
C GLY A 214 -5.06 -31.23 -7.13
N GLU A 215 -3.90 -31.85 -6.97
CA GLU A 215 -3.34 -32.23 -5.67
C GLU A 215 -2.56 -31.06 -5.05
N ALA A 216 -2.55 -30.98 -3.72
CA ALA A 216 -1.78 -29.97 -3.02
C ALA A 216 -0.29 -30.27 -3.17
N ILE A 217 0.49 -29.26 -3.57
CA ILE A 217 1.95 -29.34 -3.67
C ILE A 217 2.63 -28.74 -2.44
N THR A 218 3.80 -29.26 -2.11
CA THR A 218 4.69 -28.78 -1.05
C THR A 218 5.67 -27.76 -1.62
N VAL A 219 5.75 -26.58 -1.00
CA VAL A 219 6.53 -25.44 -1.52
C VAL A 219 7.52 -24.94 -0.46
N ALA A 220 8.79 -24.83 -0.84
CA ALA A 220 9.85 -24.20 -0.05
C ALA A 220 10.28 -22.87 -0.68
N VAL A 221 10.38 -21.81 0.13
CA VAL A 221 10.88 -20.49 -0.30
C VAL A 221 12.22 -20.22 0.38
N VAL A 222 13.28 -20.03 -0.41
CA VAL A 222 14.63 -19.77 0.09
C VAL A 222 14.79 -18.28 0.39
N GLN A 223 15.19 -17.94 1.62
CA GLN A 223 15.52 -16.57 2.01
C GLN A 223 17.00 -16.50 2.44
N PRO A 224 17.92 -16.10 1.55
CA PRO A 224 19.36 -16.24 1.78
C PRO A 224 19.90 -15.21 2.79
N ASN A 225 19.12 -14.17 3.11
CA ASN A 225 19.51 -13.08 4.02
C ASN A 225 20.89 -12.44 3.71
N VAL A 226 21.23 -12.35 2.41
CA VAL A 226 22.50 -11.78 1.95
C VAL A 226 22.43 -10.25 1.98
N PRO A 227 23.34 -9.55 2.69
CA PRO A 227 23.40 -8.09 2.68
C PRO A 227 23.56 -7.52 1.27
N LEU A 228 22.90 -6.39 0.96
CA LEU A 228 22.94 -5.83 -0.39
C LEU A 228 24.37 -5.42 -0.83
N GLU A 229 25.19 -4.95 0.12
CA GLU A 229 26.60 -4.58 -0.11
C GLU A 229 27.46 -5.78 -0.54
N GLU A 230 27.15 -6.97 -0.01
CA GLU A 230 27.85 -8.21 -0.33
C GLU A 230 27.29 -8.87 -1.60
N LYS A 231 25.99 -8.69 -1.88
CA LYS A 231 25.28 -9.35 -2.98
C LYS A 231 26.00 -9.23 -4.31
N TRP A 232 26.53 -8.05 -4.64
CA TRP A 232 27.18 -7.79 -5.93
C TRP A 232 28.71 -7.80 -5.87
N ASP A 233 29.28 -8.11 -4.71
CA ASP A 233 30.73 -8.16 -4.52
C ASP A 233 31.26 -9.55 -4.94
N PRO A 234 32.20 -9.62 -5.90
CA PRO A 234 32.79 -10.87 -6.38
C PRO A 234 33.36 -11.77 -5.29
N ARG A 235 33.77 -11.21 -4.14
CA ARG A 235 34.34 -11.95 -3.00
C ARG A 235 33.33 -12.89 -2.34
N TYR A 236 32.06 -12.54 -2.32
CA TYR A 236 30.99 -13.33 -1.67
C TYR A 236 30.25 -14.24 -2.65
N ARG A 237 30.44 -14.01 -3.95
CA ARG A 237 29.71 -14.72 -5.01
C ARG A 237 29.76 -16.24 -4.87
N SER A 238 30.93 -16.84 -4.66
CA SER A 238 31.03 -18.31 -4.55
C SER A 238 30.28 -18.86 -3.34
N GLY A 239 30.30 -18.16 -2.21
CA GLY A 239 29.55 -18.53 -1.00
C GLY A 239 28.04 -18.50 -1.27
N ILE A 240 27.55 -17.39 -1.83
CA ILE A 240 26.13 -17.21 -2.18
C ILE A 240 25.65 -18.34 -3.11
N LEU A 241 26.41 -18.64 -4.17
CA LEU A 241 26.07 -19.70 -5.12
C LEU A 241 26.04 -21.09 -4.45
N SER A 242 27.01 -21.37 -3.58
CA SER A 242 27.10 -22.64 -2.84
C SER A 242 25.94 -22.82 -1.85
N ASP A 243 25.57 -21.74 -1.16
CA ASP A 243 24.48 -21.74 -0.18
C ASP A 243 23.15 -22.04 -0.86
N PHE A 244 22.87 -21.38 -1.99
CA PHE A 244 21.67 -21.64 -2.78
C PHE A 244 21.62 -23.09 -3.29
N GLY A 245 22.71 -23.63 -3.81
CA GLY A 245 22.77 -25.03 -4.26
C GLY A 245 22.47 -26.01 -3.12
N THR A 246 23.18 -25.84 -2.00
CA THR A 246 23.09 -26.74 -0.85
C THR A 246 21.71 -26.71 -0.20
N GLN A 247 21.15 -25.51 0.03
CA GLN A 247 19.81 -25.35 0.62
C GLN A 247 18.73 -25.91 -0.32
N SER A 248 18.85 -25.67 -1.63
CA SER A 248 17.86 -26.16 -2.59
C SER A 248 17.84 -27.67 -2.69
N THR A 249 19.01 -28.32 -2.72
CA THR A 249 19.09 -29.78 -2.68
C THR A 249 18.46 -30.36 -1.43
N ALA A 250 18.72 -29.77 -0.26
CA ALA A 250 18.16 -30.25 0.99
C ALA A 250 16.64 -30.11 1.01
N LEU A 251 16.11 -28.96 0.57
CA LEU A 251 14.67 -28.69 0.53
C LEU A 251 13.95 -29.57 -0.52
N ALA A 252 14.58 -29.82 -1.66
CA ALA A 252 14.01 -30.62 -2.74
C ALA A 252 13.76 -32.10 -2.39
N GLN A 253 14.28 -32.60 -1.27
CA GLN A 253 13.99 -33.97 -0.81
C GLN A 253 12.56 -34.13 -0.31
N ASP A 254 12.00 -33.07 0.27
CA ASP A 254 10.69 -33.09 0.94
C ASP A 254 9.67 -32.13 0.28
N HIS A 255 10.06 -31.44 -0.81
CA HIS A 255 9.24 -30.38 -1.43
C HIS A 255 9.18 -30.50 -2.95
N ASP A 256 7.97 -30.43 -3.52
CA ASP A 256 7.70 -30.47 -4.96
C ASP A 256 8.21 -29.21 -5.69
N LEU A 257 8.25 -28.07 -5.00
CA LEU A 257 8.65 -26.78 -5.56
C LEU A 257 9.59 -26.02 -4.62
N VAL A 258 10.74 -25.60 -5.14
CA VAL A 258 11.68 -24.68 -4.48
C VAL A 258 11.65 -23.33 -5.21
N VAL A 259 11.49 -22.24 -4.46
CA VAL A 259 11.42 -20.88 -4.98
C VAL A 259 12.56 -20.03 -4.44
N TRP A 260 13.33 -19.41 -5.33
CA TRP A 260 14.33 -18.40 -4.99
C TRP A 260 13.81 -16.98 -5.24
N PRO A 261 14.31 -15.99 -4.48
CA PRO A 261 13.84 -14.62 -4.58
C PRO A 261 14.34 -13.92 -5.85
N GLU A 262 13.93 -12.66 -6.01
CA GLU A 262 14.39 -11.82 -7.13
C GLU A 262 15.91 -11.66 -7.15
N SER A 263 16.50 -11.88 -8.33
CA SER A 263 17.94 -11.78 -8.57
C SER A 263 18.72 -12.57 -7.51
N ALA A 264 18.32 -13.81 -7.27
CA ALA A 264 18.90 -14.68 -6.23
C ALA A 264 20.41 -14.85 -6.41
N LEU A 265 20.84 -15.10 -7.65
CA LEU A 265 22.24 -15.26 -7.99
C LEU A 265 22.85 -13.96 -8.51
N PRO A 266 24.08 -13.61 -8.08
CA PRO A 266 24.72 -12.36 -8.46
C PRO A 266 25.42 -12.45 -9.82
N GLY A 267 24.62 -12.44 -10.88
CA GLY A 267 25.11 -12.44 -12.26
C GLY A 267 24.01 -12.58 -13.30
N TYR A 268 24.41 -12.48 -14.57
CA TYR A 268 23.53 -12.74 -15.70
C TYR A 268 23.40 -14.25 -15.96
N ARG A 269 22.22 -14.66 -16.46
CA ARG A 269 21.90 -16.05 -16.78
C ARG A 269 22.97 -16.74 -17.64
N ASP A 270 23.46 -16.09 -18.69
CA ASP A 270 24.46 -16.63 -19.61
C ASP A 270 25.79 -16.99 -18.93
N ARG A 271 26.10 -16.35 -17.80
CA ARG A 271 27.33 -16.58 -17.02
C ARG A 271 27.13 -17.50 -15.82
N LEU A 272 25.90 -17.99 -15.62
CA LEU A 272 25.51 -18.78 -14.46
C LEU A 272 24.92 -20.13 -14.84
N LEU A 273 24.86 -20.48 -16.13
CA LEU A 273 24.38 -21.78 -16.61
C LEU A 273 25.16 -22.93 -15.98
N ASP A 274 26.49 -22.81 -15.89
CA ASP A 274 27.37 -23.81 -15.26
C ASP A 274 27.03 -24.09 -13.78
N VAL A 275 26.29 -23.20 -13.13
CA VAL A 275 25.83 -23.35 -11.73
C VAL A 275 24.37 -23.78 -11.67
N ILE A 276 23.53 -23.25 -12.55
CA ILE A 276 22.09 -23.52 -12.54
C ILE A 276 21.77 -24.90 -13.09
N GLU A 277 22.41 -25.32 -14.19
CA GLU A 277 22.12 -26.60 -14.84
C GLU A 277 22.38 -27.82 -13.93
N PRO A 278 23.47 -27.89 -13.14
CA PRO A 278 23.65 -28.98 -12.19
C PRO A 278 22.55 -29.03 -11.11
N ILE A 279 22.11 -27.87 -10.61
CA ILE A 279 21.06 -27.76 -9.60
C ILE A 279 19.73 -28.23 -10.20
N ASP A 280 19.40 -27.76 -11.41
CA ASP A 280 18.20 -28.17 -12.14
C ASP A 280 18.14 -29.68 -12.36
N GLN A 281 19.24 -30.27 -12.86
CA GLN A 281 19.34 -31.72 -13.04
C GLN A 281 19.21 -32.50 -11.73
N GLN A 282 19.71 -31.95 -10.62
CA GLN A 282 19.61 -32.59 -9.32
C GLN A 282 18.19 -32.54 -8.77
N LEU A 283 17.52 -31.41 -8.88
CA LEU A 283 16.14 -31.22 -8.44
C LEU A 283 15.18 -32.08 -9.28
N ALA A 284 15.39 -32.17 -10.59
CA ALA A 284 14.61 -33.04 -11.47
C ALA A 284 14.71 -34.53 -11.10
N ARG A 285 15.83 -34.99 -10.52
CA ARG A 285 15.97 -36.37 -10.01
C ARG A 285 15.24 -36.62 -8.70
N LEU A 286 14.92 -35.55 -7.98
CA LEU A 286 14.15 -35.58 -6.73
C LEU A 286 12.66 -35.28 -6.99
N ASP A 287 12.24 -35.29 -8.27
CA ASP A 287 10.90 -34.90 -8.70
C ASP A 287 10.48 -33.49 -8.19
N SER A 288 11.46 -32.60 -8.01
CA SER A 288 11.26 -31.23 -7.53
C SER A 288 11.56 -30.18 -8.61
N THR A 289 10.83 -29.06 -8.59
CA THR A 289 10.99 -27.95 -9.56
C THR A 289 11.65 -26.73 -8.91
N LEU A 290 12.51 -26.02 -9.64
CA LEU A 290 13.07 -24.73 -9.22
C LEU A 290 12.44 -23.56 -9.96
N ILE A 291 12.00 -22.52 -9.23
CA ILE A 291 11.61 -21.22 -9.79
C ILE A 291 12.51 -20.13 -9.21
N THR A 292 13.14 -19.31 -10.07
CA THR A 292 14.00 -18.20 -9.62
C THR A 292 13.93 -17.00 -10.55
N GLY A 293 14.12 -15.79 -10.00
CA GLY A 293 14.39 -14.59 -10.78
C GLY A 293 15.89 -14.44 -11.08
N ILE A 294 16.24 -14.19 -12.35
CA ILE A 294 17.63 -13.96 -12.77
C ILE A 294 17.72 -12.87 -13.87
N PRO A 295 18.69 -11.94 -13.78
CA PRO A 295 18.94 -10.98 -14.85
C PRO A 295 19.33 -11.68 -16.17
N THR A 296 18.75 -11.21 -17.27
CA THR A 296 19.14 -11.60 -18.63
C THR A 296 19.70 -10.39 -19.38
N ARG A 297 20.50 -10.65 -20.41
CA ARG A 297 20.99 -9.65 -21.34
C ARG A 297 20.90 -10.23 -22.74
N ASN A 298 20.48 -9.41 -23.69
CA ASN A 298 20.50 -9.73 -25.11
C ASN A 298 21.85 -9.32 -25.71
#